data_AF-A0A2N2SXA4-F1
#
_entry.id   AF-A0A2N2SXA4-F1
#
_cell.length_a   1.000
_cell.length_b   1.000
_cell.length_c   1.000
_cell.angle_alpha   90.00
_cell.angle_beta   90.00
_cell.angle_gamma   90.00
#
_symmetry.space_group_name_H-M   'P 1'
#
loop_
_entity.id
_entity.type
_entity.pdbx_description
1 polymer ?
#
loop_
_entity_poly.entity_id
_entity_poly.type
_entity_poly.pdbx_seq_one_letter_code
_entity_poly.pdbx_strand_id
1 'polypeptide(L)'
;NMKVIDGFLERSHALLPEGGRVGFILPAYAFQTAARVAGYAERWSLMQEMIPRNIYPGLSLPLVFAMFSKDRRRTLVGFALYREAADVLGMPEPYRATLGAGGGQVWLKAVSAALRALGGEADVQALYAEIGGKRPTRTQFWQEKIRQTLRRYSDHFTPVAPGRYKLQADGMLAAAA
;
A
#
# COMPACT_ATOMS: atom_id res chain seq x y z
N ASN A 1 17.61 -17.34 -10.79
CA ASN A 1 16.36 -17.86 -11.38
C ASN A 1 15.26 -17.84 -10.31
N MET A 2 14.44 -16.78 -10.28
CA MET A 2 13.42 -16.56 -9.25
C MET A 2 12.30 -17.60 -9.25
N LYS A 3 12.02 -18.22 -10.40
CA LYS A 3 11.01 -19.28 -10.56
C LYS A 3 11.30 -20.52 -9.71
N VAL A 4 12.58 -20.80 -9.43
CA VAL A 4 12.98 -21.94 -8.61
C VAL A 4 12.54 -21.74 -7.17
N ILE A 5 12.76 -20.54 -6.61
CA ILE A 5 12.35 -20.19 -5.25
C ILE A 5 10.83 -20.26 -5.14
N ASP A 6 10.13 -19.69 -6.13
CA ASP A 6 8.66 -19.69 -6.18
C ASP A 6 8.11 -21.13 -6.19
N GLY A 7 8.72 -22.03 -6.96
CA GLY A 7 8.35 -23.45 -6.98
C GLY A 7 8.64 -24.20 -5.68
N PHE A 8 9.73 -23.87 -4.98
CA PHE A 8 9.99 -24.42 -3.64
C PHE A 8 8.95 -23.95 -2.64
N LEU A 9 8.65 -22.64 -2.61
CA LEU A 9 7.64 -22.08 -1.73
C LEU A 9 6.25 -22.69 -1.97
N GLU A 10 5.84 -22.88 -3.23
CA GLU A 10 4.54 -23.48 -3.52
C GLU A 10 4.42 -24.91 -2.98
N ARG A 11 5.46 -25.73 -3.21
CA ARG A 11 5.51 -27.10 -2.68
C ARG A 11 5.56 -27.13 -1.15
N SER A 12 6.38 -26.28 -0.55
CA SER A 12 6.48 -26.17 0.91
C SER A 12 5.14 -25.75 1.52
N HIS A 13 4.40 -24.82 0.91
CA HIS A 13 3.10 -24.41 1.41
C HIS A 13 2.08 -25.56 1.40
N ALA A 14 2.12 -26.40 0.37
CA ALA A 14 1.24 -27.57 0.23
C ALA A 14 1.56 -28.66 1.27
N LEU A 15 2.85 -28.87 1.58
CA LEU A 15 3.30 -29.93 2.48
C LEU A 15 3.30 -29.53 3.96
N LEU A 16 3.54 -28.25 4.27
CA LEU A 16 3.68 -27.80 5.65
C LEU A 16 2.31 -27.62 6.33
N PRO A 17 2.16 -28.08 7.58
CA PRO A 17 0.99 -27.77 8.39
C PRO A 17 0.99 -26.29 8.81
N GLU A 18 -0.11 -25.86 9.42
CA GLU A 18 -0.19 -24.54 10.07
C GLU A 18 0.94 -24.38 11.12
N GLY A 19 1.60 -23.22 11.13
CA GLY A 19 2.80 -22.94 11.93
C GLY A 19 4.10 -23.51 11.35
N GLY A 20 4.03 -24.25 10.24
CA GLY A 20 5.20 -24.78 9.53
C GLY A 20 6.03 -23.67 8.89
N ARG A 21 7.34 -23.89 8.81
CA ARG A 21 8.32 -22.87 8.38
C ARG A 21 9.26 -23.40 7.31
N VAL A 22 9.74 -22.49 6.45
CA VAL A 22 10.84 -22.76 5.53
C VAL A 22 11.81 -21.59 5.53
N GLY A 23 13.10 -21.90 5.66
CA GLY A 23 14.18 -20.90 5.69
C GLY A 23 15.05 -21.01 4.44
N PHE A 24 15.49 -19.86 3.91
CA PHE A 24 16.42 -19.78 2.79
C PHE A 24 17.53 -18.77 3.07
N ILE A 25 18.71 -19.05 2.54
CA ILE A 25 19.74 -18.03 2.31
C ILE A 25 19.60 -17.57 0.87
N LEU A 26 19.22 -16.31 0.67
CA LEU A 26 18.94 -15.75 -0.65
C LEU A 26 19.74 -14.47 -0.89
N PRO A 27 20.05 -14.12 -2.14
CA PRO A 27 20.51 -12.79 -2.46
C PRO A 27 19.45 -11.74 -2.09
N ALA A 28 19.88 -10.60 -1.55
CA ALA A 28 18.98 -9.52 -1.12
C ALA A 28 18.05 -9.02 -2.24
N TYR A 29 18.50 -9.08 -3.50
CA TYR A 29 17.68 -8.68 -4.63
C TYR A 29 16.42 -9.54 -4.83
N ALA A 30 16.35 -10.75 -4.24
CA ALA A 30 15.16 -11.59 -4.25
C ALA A 30 13.95 -10.91 -3.57
N PHE A 31 14.20 -9.91 -2.74
CA PHE A 31 13.20 -9.11 -2.03
C PHE A 31 13.17 -7.64 -2.46
N GLN A 32 13.82 -7.25 -3.57
CA GLN A 32 14.00 -5.84 -3.92
C GLN A 32 12.69 -5.12 -4.30
N THR A 33 11.65 -5.84 -4.71
CA THR A 33 10.40 -5.23 -5.17
C THR A 33 9.25 -5.44 -4.19
N ALA A 34 8.54 -4.34 -3.91
CA ALA A 34 7.34 -4.30 -3.08
C ALA A 34 6.28 -5.32 -3.54
N ALA A 35 6.01 -5.38 -4.84
CA ALA A 35 5.03 -6.29 -5.42
C ALA A 35 5.35 -7.77 -5.14
N ARG A 36 6.62 -8.16 -5.18
CA ARG A 36 7.04 -9.55 -4.94
C ARG A 36 6.86 -9.94 -3.47
N VAL A 37 7.33 -9.09 -2.56
CA VAL A 37 7.16 -9.33 -1.11
C VAL A 37 5.69 -9.35 -0.73
N ALA A 38 4.89 -8.41 -1.25
CA ALA A 38 3.45 -8.40 -1.04
C ALA A 38 2.78 -9.68 -1.58
N GLY A 39 3.18 -10.17 -2.75
CA GLY A 39 2.69 -11.43 -3.30
C GLY A 39 2.98 -12.64 -2.40
N TYR A 40 4.16 -12.71 -1.78
CA TYR A 40 4.45 -13.76 -0.80
C TYR A 40 3.63 -13.60 0.49
N ALA A 41 3.41 -12.37 0.93
CA ALA A 41 2.64 -12.04 2.13
C ALA A 41 1.16 -12.47 2.04
N GLU A 42 0.65 -12.79 0.84
CA GLU A 42 -0.69 -13.35 0.66
C GLU A 42 -0.82 -14.80 1.15
N ARG A 43 0.29 -15.50 1.37
CA ARG A 43 0.28 -16.90 1.85
C ARG A 43 1.16 -17.13 3.07
N TRP A 44 2.18 -16.29 3.25
CA TRP A 44 3.21 -16.47 4.26
C TRP A 44 3.30 -15.27 5.20
N SER A 45 3.71 -15.51 6.45
CA SER A 45 4.48 -14.53 7.22
C SER A 45 5.92 -14.56 6.74
N LEU A 46 6.57 -13.40 6.65
CA LEU A 46 7.96 -13.30 6.22
C LEU A 46 8.80 -12.54 7.24
N MET A 47 10.01 -13.03 7.46
CA MET A 47 11.07 -12.34 8.21
C MET A 47 12.34 -12.37 7.37
N GLN A 48 13.11 -11.27 7.37
CA GLN A 48 14.47 -11.29 6.85
C GLN A 48 15.50 -10.69 7.80
N GLU A 49 16.72 -11.19 7.71
CA GLU A 49 17.90 -10.66 8.37
C GLU A 49 19.06 -10.61 7.38
N MET A 50 19.86 -9.54 7.42
CA MET A 50 21.06 -9.45 6.58
C MET A 50 22.13 -10.43 7.09
N ILE A 51 22.78 -11.13 6.16
CA ILE A 51 23.95 -11.95 6.48
C ILE A 51 25.20 -11.13 6.12
N PRO A 52 26.17 -10.97 7.04
CA PRO A 52 27.40 -10.23 6.76
C PRO A 52 28.15 -10.85 5.57
N ARG A 53 28.39 -10.05 4.53
CA ARG A 53 28.98 -10.52 3.26
C ARG A 53 30.43 -11.00 3.41
N ASN A 54 31.13 -10.55 4.44
CA ASN A 54 32.52 -10.90 4.71
C ASN A 54 32.72 -12.30 5.30
N ILE A 55 31.65 -13.05 5.60
CA ILE A 55 31.77 -14.44 6.08
C ILE A 55 31.99 -15.44 4.93
N TYR A 56 31.79 -15.03 3.69
CA TYR A 56 31.98 -15.88 2.51
C TYR A 56 32.92 -15.23 1.47
N PRO A 57 34.14 -15.75 1.32
CA PRO A 57 35.08 -15.28 0.29
C PRO A 57 34.50 -15.43 -1.12
N GLY A 58 34.67 -14.42 -1.97
CA GLY A 58 34.25 -14.47 -3.39
C GLY A 58 32.77 -14.18 -3.66
N LEU A 59 31.95 -13.95 -2.63
CA LEU A 59 30.54 -13.61 -2.81
C LEU A 59 30.38 -12.13 -3.20
N SER A 60 29.77 -11.89 -4.36
CA SER A 60 29.60 -10.55 -4.94
C SER A 60 28.33 -9.84 -4.49
N LEU A 61 27.31 -10.60 -4.07
CA LEU A 61 25.98 -10.08 -3.78
C LEU A 61 25.67 -10.12 -2.28
N PRO A 62 24.99 -9.10 -1.71
CA PRO A 62 24.49 -9.16 -0.34
C PRO A 62 23.54 -10.34 -0.16
N LEU A 63 23.69 -11.07 0.95
CA LEU A 63 22.85 -12.21 1.30
C LEU A 63 21.93 -11.85 2.45
N VAL A 64 20.79 -12.53 2.48
CA VAL A 64 19.81 -12.45 3.55
C VAL A 64 19.43 -13.85 3.97
N PHE A 65 19.17 -14.01 5.25
CA PHE A 65 18.40 -15.13 5.74
C PHE A 65 16.93 -14.74 5.69
N ALA A 66 16.12 -15.51 4.99
CA ALA A 66 14.68 -15.29 4.87
C ALA A 66 13.91 -16.47 5.43
N MET A 67 12.97 -16.19 6.32
CA MET A 67 12.09 -17.16 6.94
C MET A 67 10.66 -16.93 6.48
N PHE A 68 10.02 -17.97 5.98
CA PHE A 68 8.61 -17.99 5.61
C PHE A 68 7.86 -18.90 6.58
N SER A 69 6.81 -18.40 7.21
CA SER A 69 5.97 -19.15 8.16
C SER A 69 4.53 -19.19 7.72
N LYS A 70 3.88 -20.35 7.79
CA LYS A 70 2.48 -20.54 7.46
C LYS A 70 1.63 -20.24 8.69
N ASP A 71 1.49 -18.96 9.02
CA ASP A 71 0.76 -18.51 10.21
C ASP A 71 -0.63 -17.97 9.88
N ARG A 72 -1.58 -18.18 10.81
CA ARG A 72 -2.93 -17.60 10.74
C ARG A 72 -2.91 -16.09 10.62
N ARG A 73 -1.99 -15.45 11.35
CA ARG A 73 -1.76 -14.01 11.28
C ARG A 73 -0.46 -13.75 10.54
N ARG A 74 -0.59 -13.33 9.28
CA ARG A 74 0.55 -13.04 8.42
C ARG A 74 1.23 -11.74 8.86
N THR A 75 2.52 -11.83 9.17
CA THR A 75 3.35 -10.71 9.60
C THR A 75 4.53 -10.51 8.67
N LEU A 76 5.01 -9.27 8.58
CA LEU A 76 6.20 -8.90 7.81
C LEU A 76 7.21 -8.26 8.76
N VAL A 77 8.36 -8.91 8.95
CA VAL A 77 9.45 -8.45 9.80
C VAL A 77 10.67 -8.16 8.94
N GLY A 78 11.25 -6.97 9.05
CA GLY A 78 12.35 -6.53 8.18
C GLY A 78 11.92 -6.07 6.77
N PHE A 79 10.60 -5.89 6.55
CA PHE A 79 9.99 -5.42 5.29
C PHE A 79 9.07 -4.21 5.51
N ALA A 80 9.48 -3.25 6.34
CA ALA A 80 8.72 -2.03 6.55
C ALA A 80 8.44 -1.32 5.20
N LEU A 81 7.22 -0.81 5.02
CA LEU A 81 6.76 -0.06 3.84
C LEU A 81 6.55 -0.88 2.56
N TYR A 82 6.83 -2.19 2.54
CA TYR A 82 6.69 -3.00 1.33
C TYR A 82 5.24 -3.17 0.89
N ARG A 83 4.30 -3.30 1.83
CA ARG A 83 2.88 -3.45 1.51
C ARG A 83 2.30 -2.14 1.00
N GLU A 84 2.66 -1.04 1.67
CA GLU A 84 2.28 0.32 1.33
C GLU A 84 2.84 0.71 -0.04
N ALA A 85 4.11 0.43 -0.31
CA ALA A 85 4.72 0.68 -1.62
C ALA A 85 4.06 -0.14 -2.73
N ALA A 86 3.71 -1.40 -2.47
CA ALA A 86 2.99 -2.24 -3.44
C ALA A 86 1.60 -1.68 -3.74
N ASP A 87 0.88 -1.26 -2.70
CA ASP A 87 -0.45 -0.63 -2.85
C ASP A 87 -0.37 0.63 -3.71
N VAL A 88 0.60 1.52 -3.45
CA VAL A 88 0.83 2.77 -4.22
C VAL A 88 1.18 2.46 -5.68
N LEU A 89 2.10 1.52 -5.91
CA LEU A 89 2.53 1.15 -7.26
C LEU A 89 1.39 0.51 -8.07
N GLY A 90 0.49 -0.22 -7.41
CA GLY A 90 -0.69 -0.83 -8.04
C GLY A 90 -1.79 0.16 -8.46
N MET A 91 -1.71 1.44 -8.07
CA MET A 91 -2.75 2.43 -8.38
C MET A 91 -2.72 2.91 -9.83
N PRO A 92 -3.86 3.32 -10.41
CA PRO A 92 -3.91 4.01 -11.70
C PRO A 92 -3.11 5.32 -11.68
N GLU A 93 -2.57 5.70 -12.84
CA GLU A 93 -1.61 6.80 -13.02
C GLU A 93 -2.03 8.15 -12.37
N PRO A 94 -3.30 8.60 -12.43
CA PRO A 94 -3.72 9.86 -11.81
C PRO A 94 -3.51 9.87 -10.28
N TYR A 95 -3.71 8.72 -9.63
CA TYR A 95 -3.60 8.56 -8.18
C TYR A 95 -2.14 8.36 -7.74
N ARG A 96 -1.36 7.63 -8.54
CA ARG A 96 0.08 7.40 -8.28
C ARG A 96 0.88 8.70 -8.37
N ALA A 97 0.64 9.53 -9.39
CA ALA A 97 1.27 10.85 -9.54
C ALA A 97 1.00 11.75 -8.32
N THR A 98 -0.22 11.68 -7.80
CA THR A 98 -0.68 12.44 -6.63
C THR A 98 0.03 12.02 -5.32
N LEU A 99 0.51 10.78 -5.25
CA LEU A 99 1.25 10.20 -4.12
C LEU A 99 2.76 10.43 -4.18
N GLY A 100 3.35 10.41 -5.39
CA GLY A 100 4.76 10.70 -5.63
C GLY A 100 5.16 12.15 -5.29
N ALA A 101 4.20 13.06 -5.26
CA ALA A 101 4.41 14.49 -4.97
C ALA A 101 4.63 14.84 -3.47
N GLY A 102 4.77 13.85 -2.58
CA GLY A 102 5.13 14.07 -1.17
C GLY A 102 3.96 14.22 -0.17
N GLY A 103 4.11 13.52 0.96
CA GLY A 103 3.67 13.85 2.32
C GLY A 103 2.20 14.21 2.63
N GLY A 104 1.45 13.26 3.21
CA GLY A 104 0.44 13.55 4.25
C GLY A 104 -1.02 13.79 3.84
N GLN A 105 -1.32 13.98 2.56
CA GLN A 105 -2.64 14.46 2.12
C GLN A 105 -3.37 13.50 1.16
N VAL A 106 -3.07 12.20 1.21
CA VAL A 106 -3.67 11.20 0.28
C VAL A 106 -5.20 11.25 0.27
N TRP A 107 -5.81 11.23 1.45
CA TRP A 107 -7.27 11.32 1.59
C TRP A 107 -7.80 12.70 1.21
N LEU A 108 -7.09 13.78 1.54
CA LEU A 108 -7.47 15.15 1.14
C LEU A 108 -7.49 15.28 -0.39
N LYS A 109 -6.46 14.77 -1.06
CA LYS A 109 -6.34 14.75 -2.52
C LYS A 109 -7.41 13.88 -3.17
N ALA A 110 -7.65 12.68 -2.63
CA ALA A 110 -8.68 11.78 -3.14
C ALA A 110 -10.10 12.36 -3.00
N VAL A 111 -10.42 12.95 -1.84
CA VAL A 111 -11.72 13.60 -1.61
C VAL A 111 -11.88 14.86 -2.46
N SER A 112 -10.81 15.64 -2.63
CA SER A 112 -10.80 16.82 -3.51
C SER A 112 -11.04 16.43 -4.97
N ALA A 113 -10.38 15.37 -5.45
CA ALA A 113 -10.57 14.86 -6.81
C ALA A 113 -12.00 14.34 -7.03
N ALA A 114 -12.56 13.62 -6.06
CA ALA A 114 -13.94 13.15 -6.12
C ALA A 114 -14.95 14.32 -6.14
N LEU A 115 -14.76 15.35 -5.30
CA LEU A 115 -15.60 16.54 -5.33
C LEU A 115 -15.51 17.28 -6.66
N ARG A 116 -14.31 17.42 -7.26
CA ARG A 116 -14.16 18.03 -8.59
C ARG A 116 -14.89 17.23 -9.67
N ALA A 117 -14.77 15.91 -9.66
CA ALA A 117 -15.47 15.03 -10.61
C ALA A 117 -17.00 15.15 -10.51
N LEU A 118 -17.51 15.44 -9.31
CA LEU A 118 -18.92 15.66 -9.03
C LEU A 118 -19.37 17.12 -9.23
N GLY A 119 -18.55 17.97 -9.87
CA GLY A 119 -18.90 19.36 -10.17
C GLY A 119 -18.55 20.38 -9.08
N GLY A 120 -17.68 20.02 -8.14
CA GLY A 120 -17.17 20.90 -7.09
C GLY A 120 -18.01 20.93 -5.81
N GLU A 121 -19.20 20.32 -5.81
CA GLU A 121 -20.09 20.23 -4.67
C GLU A 121 -20.86 18.90 -4.69
N ALA A 122 -20.86 18.17 -3.57
CA ALA A 122 -21.57 16.90 -3.48
C ALA A 122 -22.00 16.58 -2.05
N ASP A 123 -22.99 15.70 -1.93
CA ASP A 123 -23.29 15.07 -0.66
C ASP A 123 -22.32 13.92 -0.36
N VAL A 124 -22.29 13.54 0.92
CA VAL A 124 -21.39 12.49 1.42
C VAL A 124 -21.71 11.11 0.82
N GLN A 125 -22.95 10.83 0.40
CA GLN A 125 -23.30 9.57 -0.24
C GLN A 125 -22.76 9.47 -1.66
N ALA A 126 -22.84 10.56 -2.44
CA ALA A 126 -22.23 10.67 -3.75
C ALA A 126 -20.71 10.50 -3.68
N LEU A 127 -20.07 11.04 -2.62
CA LEU A 127 -18.64 10.80 -2.37
C LEU A 127 -18.32 9.35 -2.04
N TYR A 128 -19.19 8.65 -1.30
CA TYR A 128 -19.01 7.22 -1.07
C TYR A 128 -19.14 6.39 -2.35
N ALA A 129 -20.11 6.73 -3.20
CA ALA A 129 -20.31 6.05 -4.48
C ALA A 129 -19.10 6.25 -5.41
N GLU A 130 -18.61 7.49 -5.52
CA GLU A 130 -17.47 7.82 -6.39
C GLU A 130 -16.15 7.19 -5.89
N ILE A 131 -15.89 7.25 -4.58
CA ILE A 131 -14.63 6.75 -4.00
C ILE A 131 -14.66 5.24 -3.76
N GLY A 132 -15.84 4.62 -3.55
CA GLY A 132 -15.97 3.22 -3.14
C GLY A 132 -15.26 2.21 -4.05
N GLY A 133 -15.21 2.49 -5.36
CA GLY A 133 -14.47 1.68 -6.34
C GLY A 133 -13.00 2.08 -6.53
N LYS A 134 -12.59 3.26 -6.04
CA LYS A 134 -11.29 3.91 -6.31
C LYS A 134 -10.56 4.29 -5.02
N ARG A 135 -10.71 3.47 -3.98
CA ARG A 135 -10.26 3.78 -2.62
C ARG A 135 -8.72 3.92 -2.56
N PRO A 136 -8.18 4.98 -1.92
CA PRO A 136 -6.74 5.15 -1.77
C PRO A 136 -6.08 4.13 -0.82
N THR A 137 -6.83 3.56 0.11
CA THR A 137 -6.35 2.51 1.02
C THR A 137 -7.39 1.41 1.19
N ARG A 138 -6.94 0.20 1.58
CA ARG A 138 -7.81 -0.96 1.83
C ARG A 138 -8.52 -0.93 3.19
N THR A 139 -8.50 0.20 3.89
CA THR A 139 -9.08 0.33 5.24
C THR A 139 -10.59 0.10 5.19
N GLN A 140 -11.11 -0.77 6.07
CA GLN A 140 -12.56 -1.04 6.16
C GLN A 140 -13.38 0.20 6.59
N PHE A 141 -12.78 1.09 7.38
CA PHE A 141 -13.37 2.36 7.87
C PHE A 141 -13.14 3.55 6.92
N TRP A 142 -13.20 3.31 5.61
CA TRP A 142 -12.87 4.32 4.60
C TRP A 142 -13.91 5.45 4.54
N GLN A 143 -15.19 5.16 4.83
CA GLN A 143 -16.25 6.16 4.89
C GLN A 143 -16.02 7.13 6.07
N GLU A 144 -15.59 6.61 7.21
CA GLU A 144 -15.20 7.40 8.39
C GLU A 144 -14.00 8.28 8.06
N LYS A 145 -13.03 7.79 7.26
CA LYS A 145 -11.90 8.61 6.80
C LYS A 145 -12.29 9.72 5.85
N ILE A 146 -13.27 9.49 4.98
CA ILE A 146 -13.84 10.58 4.15
C ILE A 146 -14.47 11.65 5.06
N ARG A 147 -15.34 11.25 6.00
CA ARG A 147 -15.97 12.19 6.95
C ARG A 147 -14.94 12.93 7.81
N GLN A 148 -13.93 12.23 8.30
CA GLN A 148 -12.84 12.83 9.07
C GLN A 148 -12.06 13.84 8.23
N THR A 149 -11.79 13.54 6.96
CA THR A 149 -11.04 14.42 6.06
C THR A 149 -11.83 15.70 5.76
N LEU A 150 -13.12 15.56 5.43
CA LEU A 150 -14.02 16.71 5.20
C LEU A 150 -14.08 17.65 6.41
N ARG A 151 -14.07 17.10 7.64
CA ARG A 151 -14.09 17.89 8.87
C ARG A 151 -12.73 18.46 9.25
N ARG A 152 -11.65 17.69 9.05
CA ARG A 152 -10.28 18.07 9.45
C ARG A 152 -9.71 19.18 8.57
N TYR A 153 -10.13 19.24 7.31
CA TYR A 153 -9.68 20.25 6.34
C TYR A 153 -10.82 21.21 6.01
N SER A 154 -11.37 21.87 7.03
CA SER A 154 -12.43 22.89 6.88
C SER A 154 -12.01 24.07 5.99
N ASP A 155 -10.71 24.31 5.89
CA ASP A 155 -10.12 25.36 5.05
C ASP A 155 -10.12 24.97 3.57
N HIS A 156 -10.36 23.69 3.24
CA HIS A 156 -10.47 23.19 1.86
C HIS A 156 -11.91 22.77 1.50
N PHE A 157 -12.71 22.36 2.49
CA PHE A 157 -14.07 21.89 2.29
C PHE A 157 -15.05 22.70 3.13
N THR A 158 -15.97 23.38 2.47
CA THR A 158 -17.01 24.17 3.15
C THR A 158 -18.30 23.37 3.22
N PRO A 159 -18.88 23.16 4.43
CA PRO A 159 -20.21 22.57 4.55
C PRO A 159 -21.25 23.57 4.06
N VAL A 160 -22.03 23.18 3.05
CA VAL A 160 -23.11 24.03 2.49
C VAL A 160 -24.49 23.63 3.01
N ALA A 161 -24.65 22.38 3.45
CA ALA A 161 -25.84 21.85 4.09
C ALA A 161 -25.45 20.62 4.94
N PRO A 162 -26.34 20.11 5.81
CA PRO A 162 -26.08 18.87 6.55
C PRO A 162 -25.67 17.73 5.62
N GLY A 163 -24.44 17.23 5.76
CA GLY A 163 -23.91 16.14 4.93
C GLY A 163 -23.55 16.53 3.49
N ARG A 164 -23.45 17.82 3.17
CA ARG A 164 -23.10 18.33 1.83
C ARG A 164 -21.93 19.30 1.89
N TYR A 165 -20.96 19.09 1.01
CA TYR A 165 -19.68 19.80 1.05
C TYR A 165 -19.32 20.35 -0.33
N LYS A 166 -18.71 21.53 -0.31
CA LYS A 166 -18.19 22.22 -1.49
C LYS A 166 -16.68 22.40 -1.38
N LEU A 167 -15.97 22.25 -2.49
CA LEU A 167 -14.55 22.54 -2.59
C LEU A 167 -14.32 24.06 -2.63
N GLN A 168 -13.42 24.59 -1.79
CA GLN A 168 -13.06 26.00 -1.84
C GLN A 168 -12.23 26.36 -3.09
N ALA A 169 -12.44 27.57 -3.61
CA ALA A 169 -11.91 28.03 -4.90
C ALA A 169 -10.38 28.08 -4.97
N ASP A 170 -9.67 28.27 -3.85
CA ASP A 170 -8.20 28.21 -3.81
C ASP A 170 -7.66 26.79 -4.10
N GLY A 171 -8.48 25.76 -3.89
CA GLY A 171 -8.19 24.40 -4.35
C GLY A 171 -8.40 24.20 -5.86
N MET A 172 -8.95 25.16 -6.59
CA MET A 172 -9.22 25.07 -8.03
C MET A 172 -8.05 25.58 -8.88
N LEU A 173 -7.22 26.47 -8.33
CA LEU A 173 -6.11 27.15 -9.04
C LEU A 173 -4.76 26.41 -8.97
N ALA A 174 -4.55 25.51 -8.01
CA ALA A 174 -3.24 24.87 -7.78
C ALA A 174 -2.88 23.70 -8.74
N ALA A 175 -3.67 23.44 -9.79
CA ALA A 175 -3.41 22.36 -10.76
C ALA A 175 -3.51 22.81 -12.23
N ALA A 176 -3.61 24.11 -12.49
CA ALA A 176 -3.63 24.68 -13.85
C ALA A 176 -2.28 25.26 -14.29
N ALA A 177 -1.18 24.94 -13.59
CA ALA A 177 0.19 25.31 -13.93
C ALA A 177 1.09 24.08 -13.96
#